data_AF-A0A453LUX5-F1
#
_entry.id   AF-A0A453LUX5-F1
#
_cell.length_a   1.000
_cell.length_b   1.000
_cell.length_c   1.000
_cell.angle_alpha   90.00
_cell.angle_beta   90.00
_cell.angle_gamma   90.00
#
_symmetry.space_group_name_H-M   'P 1'
#
loop_
_entity.id
_entity.type
_entity.pdbx_description
1 polymer ?
#
loop_
_entity_poly.entity_id
_entity_poly.type
_entity_poly.pdbx_seq_one_letter_code
_entity_poly.pdbx_strand_id
1 'polypeptide(L)'
;FVPDPRFEEVKEYVRSGVFGTSNYDELMGSLEGNEGYGRADYFLVGKDFPSYIECQEKVDEAYRDQKLWTRMSILNTAGSPKFSSDRTIHEYAKDIWDISPVIMP
;
A
#
# COMPACT_ATOMS: atom_id res chain seq x y z
N PHE A 1 -1.23 -22.85 -0.24
CA PHE A 1 -0.86 -21.82 -1.24
C PHE A 1 0.53 -22.17 -1.75
N VAL A 2 0.79 -22.03 -3.05
CA VAL A 2 2.15 -22.23 -3.61
C VAL A 2 2.72 -20.84 -3.86
N PRO A 3 3.80 -20.44 -3.18
CA PRO A 3 4.41 -19.13 -3.34
C PRO A 3 5.07 -18.99 -4.72
N ASP A 4 5.08 -17.77 -5.24
CA ASP A 4 5.80 -17.44 -6.48
C ASP A 4 7.31 -17.62 -6.26
N PRO A 5 8.06 -18.18 -7.23
CA PRO A 5 9.49 -18.40 -7.09
C PRO A 5 10.29 -17.14 -6.72
N ARG A 6 9.87 -15.97 -7.24
CA ARG A 6 10.52 -14.67 -6.96
C ARG A 6 10.33 -14.27 -5.49
N PHE A 7 9.21 -14.67 -4.87
CA PHE A 7 8.98 -14.41 -3.45
C PHE A 7 9.89 -15.26 -2.56
N GLU A 8 10.10 -16.53 -2.91
CA GLU A 8 11.05 -17.39 -2.20
C GLU A 8 12.50 -16.91 -2.36
N GLU A 9 12.88 -16.50 -3.58
CA GLU A 9 14.20 -15.90 -3.85
C GLU A 9 14.47 -14.69 -2.97
N VAL A 10 13.48 -13.78 -2.84
CA VAL A 10 13.61 -12.60 -1.97
C VAL A 10 13.77 -12.99 -0.51
N LYS A 11 12.98 -13.94 0.01
CA LYS A 11 13.13 -14.40 1.40
C LYS A 11 14.52 -14.99 1.66
N GLU A 12 15.02 -15.82 0.75
CA GLU A 12 16.36 -16.41 0.87
C GLU A 12 17.45 -15.35 0.76
N TYR A 13 17.30 -14.39 -0.16
CA TYR A 13 18.23 -13.29 -0.31
C TYR A 13 18.29 -12.41 0.95
N VAL A 14 17.17 -12.14 1.61
CA VAL A 14 17.15 -11.44 2.90
C VAL A 14 17.84 -12.25 4.00
N ARG A 15 17.63 -13.57 4.03
CA ARG A 15 18.28 -14.49 4.98
C ARG A 15 19.78 -14.68 4.75
N SER A 16 20.30 -14.32 3.58
CA SER A 16 21.70 -14.50 3.21
C SER A 16 22.71 -13.73 4.08
N GLY A 17 22.24 -12.75 4.88
CA GLY A 17 23.10 -11.88 5.69
C GLY A 17 23.69 -10.70 4.91
N VAL A 18 23.29 -10.49 3.65
CA VAL A 18 23.74 -9.35 2.83
C VAL A 18 23.36 -7.98 3.44
N PHE A 19 22.32 -7.94 4.27
CA PHE A 19 21.82 -6.72 4.92
C PHE A 19 22.40 -6.45 6.31
N GLY A 20 23.43 -7.18 6.74
CA GLY A 20 24.13 -6.96 8.00
C GLY A 20 24.16 -8.19 8.91
N THR A 21 24.41 -7.99 10.20
CA THR A 21 24.60 -9.09 11.17
C THR A 21 23.29 -9.78 11.57
N SER A 22 22.15 -9.17 11.29
CA SER A 22 20.83 -9.75 11.52
C SER A 22 20.36 -10.51 10.27
N ASN A 23 19.96 -11.77 10.44
CA ASN A 23 19.48 -12.63 9.34
C ASN A 23 17.96 -12.54 9.09
N TYR A 24 17.24 -11.79 9.92
CA TYR A 24 15.79 -11.54 9.83
C TYR A 24 14.91 -12.81 9.80
N ASP A 25 15.40 -13.95 10.28
CA ASP A 25 14.69 -15.22 10.13
C ASP A 25 13.35 -15.25 10.88
N GLU A 26 13.27 -14.62 12.06
CA GLU A 26 12.02 -14.50 12.82
C GLU A 26 10.96 -13.67 12.07
N LEU A 27 11.37 -12.59 11.40
CA LEU A 27 10.48 -11.77 10.59
C LEU A 27 9.98 -12.55 9.36
N MET A 28 10.89 -13.20 8.63
CA MET A 28 10.52 -14.03 7.48
C MET A 28 9.65 -15.22 7.90
N GLY A 29 9.87 -15.77 9.09
CA GLY A 29 9.09 -16.86 9.67
C GLY A 29 7.61 -16.51 9.92
N SER A 30 7.26 -15.22 10.03
CA SER A 30 5.85 -14.78 10.11
C SER A 30 5.08 -15.02 8.79
N LEU A 31 5.81 -15.09 7.68
CA LEU A 31 5.27 -15.33 6.33
C LEU A 31 5.27 -16.83 5.97
N GLU A 32 5.55 -17.70 6.94
CA GLU A 32 5.75 -19.13 6.73
C GLU A 32 4.86 -19.99 7.64
N GLY A 33 4.67 -21.24 7.23
CA GLY A 33 3.71 -22.15 7.84
C GLY A 33 2.32 -22.00 7.22
N ASN A 34 1.40 -22.87 7.64
CA ASN A 34 0.02 -22.87 7.14
C ASN A 34 -1.00 -22.49 8.23
N GLU A 35 -0.57 -22.44 9.50
CA GLU A 35 -1.37 -22.08 10.67
C GLU A 35 -0.47 -21.57 11.82
N GLY A 36 -1.09 -20.98 12.84
CA GLY A 36 -0.41 -20.48 14.04
C GLY A 36 -0.48 -18.96 14.21
N TYR A 37 -0.61 -18.50 15.44
CA TYR A 37 -0.67 -17.07 15.76
C TYR A 37 0.65 -16.37 15.37
N GLY A 38 0.56 -15.28 14.63
CA GLY A 38 1.73 -14.53 14.14
C GLY A 38 2.50 -15.21 12.99
N ARG A 39 1.92 -16.24 12.37
CA ARG A 39 2.53 -17.02 11.28
C ARG A 39 1.57 -17.14 10.09
N ALA A 40 1.97 -17.96 9.12
CA ALA A 40 1.15 -18.38 7.98
C ALA A 40 0.74 -17.28 7.01
N ASP A 41 1.51 -16.18 6.95
CA ASP A 41 1.27 -15.09 6.01
C ASP A 41 -0.19 -14.61 6.03
N TYR A 42 -0.71 -14.35 7.22
CA TYR A 42 -2.12 -13.98 7.43
C TYR A 42 -2.56 -12.78 6.60
N PHE A 43 -1.63 -11.86 6.32
CA PHE A 43 -1.86 -10.64 5.55
C PHE A 43 -1.62 -10.79 4.05
N LEU A 44 -1.41 -12.02 3.56
CA LEU A 44 -1.33 -12.35 2.14
C LEU A 44 -0.16 -11.66 1.40
N VAL A 45 0.95 -11.40 2.09
CA VAL A 45 2.14 -10.73 1.53
C VAL A 45 2.69 -11.54 0.36
N GLY A 46 2.93 -12.84 0.56
CA GLY A 46 3.44 -13.73 -0.49
C GLY A 46 2.41 -14.00 -1.58
N LYS A 47 1.12 -13.93 -1.24
CA LYS A 47 0.03 -14.13 -2.20
C LYS A 47 -0.12 -12.97 -3.18
N ASP A 48 -0.04 -11.73 -2.69
CA ASP A 48 -0.15 -10.52 -3.52
C ASP A 48 1.17 -10.08 -4.16
N PHE A 49 2.31 -10.60 -3.67
CA PHE A 49 3.64 -10.28 -4.17
C PHE A 49 3.78 -10.31 -5.70
N PRO A 50 3.33 -11.35 -6.43
CA PRO A 50 3.50 -11.42 -7.89
C PRO A 50 2.76 -10.30 -8.61
N SER A 51 1.50 -10.08 -8.23
CA SER A 51 0.68 -9.02 -8.80
C SER A 51 1.24 -7.63 -8.44
N TYR A 52 1.85 -7.49 -7.26
CA TYR A 52 2.44 -6.23 -6.84
C TYR A 52 3.66 -5.87 -7.67
N ILE A 53 4.61 -6.80 -7.88
CA ILE A 53 5.81 -6.52 -8.69
C ILE A 53 5.48 -6.34 -10.18
N GLU A 54 4.51 -7.07 -10.72
CA GLU A 54 4.00 -6.86 -12.08
C GLU A 54 3.28 -5.50 -12.22
N CYS A 55 2.65 -5.01 -11.14
CA CYS A 55 2.11 -3.66 -11.13
C CYS A 55 3.22 -2.60 -11.17
N GLN A 56 4.33 -2.83 -10.45
CA GLN A 56 5.49 -1.94 -10.48
C GLN A 56 6.12 -1.84 -11.88
N GLU A 57 6.16 -2.93 -12.66
CA GLU A 57 6.61 -2.87 -14.05
C GLU A 57 5.75 -1.92 -14.91
N LYS A 58 4.43 -1.88 -14.66
CA LYS A 58 3.52 -0.92 -15.32
C LYS A 58 3.78 0.51 -14.88
N VAL A 59 4.14 0.71 -13.61
CA VAL A 59 4.54 2.03 -13.09
C VAL A 59 5.81 2.50 -13.79
N ASP A 60 6.83 1.64 -13.93
CA ASP A 60 8.06 1.96 -14.65
C ASP A 60 7.79 2.36 -16.10
N GLU A 61 6.95 1.60 -16.80
CA GLU A 61 6.59 1.91 -18.19
C GLU A 61 5.83 3.24 -18.29
N ALA A 62 4.87 3.48 -17.39
CA ALA A 62 4.15 4.75 -17.36
C ALA A 62 5.06 5.93 -17.00
N TYR A 63 6.08 5.73 -16.18
CA TYR A 63 7.04 6.76 -15.82
C TYR A 63 7.98 7.12 -16.97
N ARG A 64 8.30 6.18 -17.87
CA ARG A 64 9.09 6.50 -19.09
C ARG A 64 8.38 7.51 -19.99
N ASP A 65 7.06 7.43 -20.11
CA ASP A 65 6.25 8.47 -20.76
C ASP A 65 5.90 9.60 -19.78
N GLN A 66 6.79 10.58 -19.68
CA GLN A 66 6.59 11.75 -18.82
C GLN A 66 5.32 12.54 -19.15
N LYS A 67 4.85 12.57 -20.41
CA LYS A 67 3.60 13.28 -20.75
C LYS A 67 2.40 12.57 -20.15
N LEU A 68 2.35 11.25 -20.28
CA LEU A 68 1.32 10.43 -19.65
C LEU A 68 1.39 10.56 -18.13
N TRP A 69 2.58 10.45 -17.54
CA TRP A 69 2.79 10.57 -16.10
C TRP A 69 2.31 11.90 -15.53
N THR A 70 2.74 13.03 -16.13
CA THR A 70 2.30 14.36 -15.71
C THR A 70 0.79 14.53 -15.89
N ARG A 71 0.21 14.02 -16.98
CA ARG A 71 -1.25 14.04 -17.18
C ARG A 71 -1.98 13.29 -16.07
N MET A 72 -1.52 12.09 -15.70
CA MET A 72 -2.11 11.31 -14.60
C MET A 72 -2.01 12.08 -13.28
N SER A 73 -0.88 12.71 -12.98
CA SER A 73 -0.69 13.51 -11.78
C SER A 73 -1.69 14.67 -11.70
N ILE A 74 -1.82 15.47 -12.76
CA ILE A 74 -2.76 16.61 -12.82
C ILE A 74 -4.21 16.14 -12.63
N LEU A 75 -4.59 15.03 -13.27
CA LEU A 75 -5.94 14.48 -13.15
C LEU A 75 -6.25 13.98 -11.73
N ASN A 76 -5.26 13.44 -11.00
CA ASN A 76 -5.46 13.05 -9.61
C ASN A 76 -5.76 14.27 -8.72
N THR A 77 -5.04 15.39 -8.90
CA THR A 77 -5.36 16.64 -8.18
C THR A 77 -6.74 17.17 -8.58
N ALA A 78 -7.09 17.14 -9.86
CA ALA A 78 -8.40 17.59 -10.32
C ALA A 78 -9.55 16.71 -9.79
N GLY A 79 -9.30 15.42 -9.54
CA GLY A 79 -10.28 14.45 -9.04
C GLY A 79 -10.36 14.30 -7.52
N SER A 80 -9.46 14.95 -6.76
CA SER A 80 -9.41 14.86 -5.31
C SER A 80 -10.48 15.64 -4.49
N PRO A 81 -11.29 16.59 -5.02
CA PRO A 81 -12.14 17.44 -4.18
C PRO A 81 -13.08 16.71 -3.21
N LYS A 82 -13.55 15.51 -3.57
CA LYS A 82 -14.40 14.68 -2.71
C LYS A 82 -13.76 14.35 -1.35
N PHE A 83 -12.43 14.28 -1.29
CA PHE A 83 -11.68 13.91 -0.10
C PHE A 83 -11.31 15.09 0.81
N SER A 84 -11.82 16.30 0.53
CA SER A 84 -11.63 17.45 1.43
C SER A 84 -12.30 17.20 2.78
N SER A 85 -11.59 17.55 3.86
CA SER A 85 -12.14 17.54 5.23
C SER A 85 -13.30 18.51 5.38
N ASP A 86 -13.34 19.61 4.62
CA ASP A 86 -14.43 20.59 4.70
C ASP A 86 -15.77 19.93 4.42
N ARG A 87 -15.86 19.11 3.37
CA ARG A 87 -17.07 18.35 3.03
C ARG A 87 -17.47 17.43 4.19
N THR A 88 -16.51 16.72 4.76
CA THR A 88 -16.75 15.83 5.90
C THR A 88 -17.26 16.61 7.12
N ILE A 89 -16.66 17.76 7.44
CA ILE A 89 -17.12 18.62 8.54
C ILE A 89 -18.54 19.15 8.28
N HIS A 90 -18.89 19.51 7.04
CA HIS A 90 -20.26 19.92 6.70
C HIS A 90 -21.26 18.78 6.89
N GLU A 91 -20.92 17.55 6.50
CA GLU A 91 -21.76 16.36 6.73
C GLU A 91 -21.96 16.09 8.22
N TYR A 92 -20.89 16.13 9.02
CA TYR A 92 -21.00 15.99 10.48
C TYR A 92 -21.82 17.12 11.11
N ALA A 93 -21.58 18.37 10.70
CA ALA A 93 -22.28 19.54 11.22
C ALA A 93 -23.80 19.47 10.98
N LYS A 94 -24.21 18.98 9.82
CA LYS A 94 -25.63 18.88 9.43
C LYS A 94 -26.30 17.61 9.95
N ASP A 95 -25.68 16.45 9.74
CA ASP A 95 -26.36 15.16 9.89
C ASP A 95 -26.18 14.55 11.29
N ILE A 96 -25.23 15.06 12.09
CA ILE A 96 -24.94 14.56 13.46
C ILE A 96 -25.03 15.68 14.50
N TRP A 97 -24.33 16.80 14.31
CA TRP A 97 -24.21 17.82 15.35
C TRP A 97 -25.34 18.84 15.36
N ASP A 98 -26.03 19.01 14.24
CA ASP A 98 -27.08 20.03 14.03
C ASP A 98 -26.60 21.45 14.40
N ILE A 99 -25.41 21.82 13.90
CA ILE A 99 -24.81 23.14 14.12
C ILE A 99 -24.69 23.93 12.83
N SER A 100 -24.77 25.26 12.94
CA SER A 100 -24.62 26.21 11.84
C SER A 100 -23.35 27.06 12.02
N PRO A 101 -22.72 27.54 10.93
CA PRO A 101 -21.52 28.38 11.02
C PRO A 101 -21.83 29.72 11.70
N VAL A 102 -20.90 30.20 12.51
CA VAL A 102 -20.96 31.52 13.15
C VAL A 102 -19.86 32.40 12.56
N ILE A 103 -20.26 33.44 11.83
CA ILE A 103 -19.34 34.38 11.17
C ILE A 103 -19.17 35.59 12.10
N MET A 104 -17.92 35.89 12.49
CA MET A 104 -17.61 37.08 13.29
C MET A 104 -17.71 38.37 12.44
N PRO A 105 -18.08 39.51 13.05
CA PRO A 105 -18.17 40.80 12.37
C PRO A 105 -16.82 41.32 11.86
#